data_AF-A0A7W9NHT5-F1
#
_entry.id   AF-A0A7W9NHT5-F1
#
_cell.length_a   1.000
_cell.length_b   1.000
_cell.length_c   1.000
_cell.angle_alpha   90.00
_cell.angle_beta   90.00
_cell.angle_gamma   90.00
#
_symmetry.space_group_name_H-M   'P 1'
#
loop_
_entity.id
_entity.type
_entity.pdbx_description
1 polymer ?
#
loop_
_entity_poly.entity_id
_entity_poly.type
_entity_poly.pdbx_seq_one_letter_code
_entity_poly.pdbx_strand_id
1 'polypeptide(L)'
;MIQALSRLAALAASALLAGMVPGAVPPASVQATAPVENKTCKPVSKSEGEQYSAGQLAKLAKDTGFTGDGLVNAVAVALAESSGFTKALLVNENCTRDRGLWQINDYWHPEVSEQQAFDPAQNAKAAFDISDQGTRWDQWSTWESGAYKDYLPDAEQAVRNPA
;
A
#
# COMPACT_ATOMS: atom_id res chain seq x y z
N MET A 1 9.46 -9.74 -13.85
CA MET A 1 8.43 -10.25 -14.79
C MET A 1 7.64 -11.35 -14.08
N ILE A 2 6.59 -11.01 -13.32
CA ILE A 2 5.53 -11.94 -12.92
C ILE A 2 4.23 -11.14 -12.86
N GLN A 3 3.28 -11.50 -13.72
CA GLN A 3 1.89 -11.04 -13.71
C GLN A 3 1.01 -12.03 -12.93
N ALA A 4 -0.21 -11.57 -12.66
CA ALA A 4 -1.44 -12.30 -12.29
C ALA A 4 -1.62 -12.47 -10.76
N LEU A 5 -2.80 -12.18 -10.21
CA LEU A 5 -4.05 -12.86 -10.54
C LEU A 5 -5.29 -11.95 -10.42
N SER A 6 -6.02 -11.81 -11.53
CA SER A 6 -7.43 -11.40 -11.53
C SER A 6 -8.31 -12.60 -11.12
N ARG A 7 -9.29 -12.37 -10.24
CA ARG A 7 -10.38 -13.31 -9.96
C ARG A 7 -11.68 -12.70 -10.46
N LEU A 8 -12.29 -13.32 -11.46
CA LEU A 8 -13.69 -13.11 -11.80
C LEU A 8 -14.35 -14.48 -11.96
N ALA A 9 -15.35 -14.72 -11.11
CA ALA A 9 -16.15 -15.92 -11.06
C ALA A 9 -17.13 -15.96 -12.23
N ALA A 10 -17.23 -17.12 -12.88
CA ALA A 10 -18.28 -17.42 -13.85
C ALA A 10 -19.56 -17.86 -13.12
N LEU A 11 -20.71 -17.30 -13.52
CA LEU A 11 -22.03 -17.85 -13.23
C LEU A 11 -22.70 -18.18 -14.56
N ALA A 12 -23.09 -19.45 -14.70
CA ALA A 12 -23.80 -20.01 -15.83
C ALA A 12 -25.30 -19.75 -15.72
N ALA A 13 -25.98 -19.65 -16.87
CA ALA A 13 -27.41 -19.91 -17.00
C ALA A 13 -27.67 -20.62 -18.33
N SER A 14 -28.38 -21.74 -18.28
CA SER A 14 -28.85 -22.53 -19.43
C SER A 14 -30.36 -22.43 -19.55
N ALA A 15 -30.92 -22.32 -20.77
CA ALA A 15 -32.06 -23.10 -21.27
C ALA A 15 -32.51 -22.71 -22.71
N LEU A 16 -32.39 -23.70 -23.61
CA LEU A 16 -33.37 -24.22 -24.60
C LEU A 16 -33.99 -23.34 -25.73
N LEU A 17 -33.45 -23.58 -26.94
CA LEU A 17 -34.06 -24.04 -28.21
C LEU A 17 -35.32 -23.41 -28.86
N ALA A 18 -35.08 -23.02 -30.12
CA ALA A 18 -35.82 -23.29 -31.37
C ALA A 18 -36.83 -22.25 -31.90
N GLY A 19 -36.41 -21.57 -32.97
CA GLY A 19 -37.24 -20.86 -33.94
C GLY A 19 -36.37 -20.31 -35.08
N MET A 20 -36.28 -21.04 -36.19
CA MET A 20 -35.50 -20.66 -37.37
C MET A 20 -36.23 -19.59 -38.20
N VAL A 21 -35.60 -18.44 -38.42
CA VAL A 21 -35.92 -17.48 -39.48
C VAL A 21 -34.67 -17.28 -40.36
N PRO A 22 -34.75 -17.44 -41.69
CA PRO A 22 -33.62 -17.17 -42.58
C PRO A 22 -33.66 -15.71 -43.05
N GLY A 23 -32.61 -14.95 -42.75
CA GLY A 23 -32.34 -13.68 -43.43
C GLY A 23 -31.77 -12.60 -42.50
N ALA A 24 -30.60 -12.09 -42.89
CA ALA A 24 -29.84 -10.99 -42.29
C ALA A 24 -29.05 -11.34 -41.00
N VAL A 25 -27.76 -11.59 -41.21
CA VAL A 25 -26.72 -11.62 -40.17
C VAL A 25 -26.41 -10.16 -39.79
N PRO A 26 -26.69 -9.68 -38.57
CA PRO A 26 -26.05 -8.46 -38.08
C PRO A 26 -24.60 -8.76 -37.68
N PRO A 27 -23.64 -7.84 -37.90
CA PRO A 27 -22.26 -8.07 -37.53
C PRO A 27 -22.09 -8.17 -36.01
N ALA A 28 -21.10 -8.96 -35.63
CA ALA A 28 -20.62 -9.16 -34.27
C ALA A 28 -20.31 -7.83 -33.55
N SER A 29 -20.65 -7.84 -32.27
CA SER A 29 -20.03 -7.16 -31.13
C SER A 29 -18.89 -6.17 -31.43
N VAL A 30 -19.14 -4.89 -31.21
CA VAL A 30 -18.06 -3.95 -30.83
C VAL A 30 -18.41 -3.41 -29.45
N GLN A 31 -18.08 -4.18 -28.41
CA GLN A 31 -17.74 -3.55 -27.14
C GLN A 31 -16.45 -2.78 -27.40
N ALA A 32 -16.56 -1.47 -27.58
CA ALA A 32 -15.40 -0.59 -27.56
C ALA A 32 -14.84 -0.60 -26.14
N THR A 33 -13.96 -1.57 -25.84
CA THR A 33 -13.01 -1.40 -24.75
C THR A 33 -12.07 -0.29 -25.17
N ALA A 34 -12.31 0.93 -24.68
CA ALA A 34 -11.31 1.97 -24.73
C ALA A 34 -9.99 1.39 -24.20
N PRO A 35 -8.84 1.64 -24.85
CA PRO A 35 -7.56 1.23 -24.30
C PRO A 35 -7.41 1.86 -22.92
N VAL A 36 -7.23 1.04 -21.89
CA VAL A 36 -6.73 1.52 -20.61
C VAL A 36 -5.34 2.07 -20.93
N GLU A 37 -5.18 3.40 -20.91
CA GLU A 37 -3.89 4.03 -21.15
C GLU A 37 -2.96 3.60 -20.02
N ASN A 38 -2.07 2.65 -20.31
CA ASN A 38 -1.04 2.20 -19.37
C ASN A 38 -0.03 3.33 -19.19
N LYS A 39 -0.37 4.29 -18.35
CA LYS A 39 0.50 5.41 -18.00
C LYS A 39 1.73 4.85 -17.28
N THR A 40 2.90 5.07 -17.87
CA THR A 40 4.18 4.71 -17.26
C THR A 40 4.88 5.97 -16.77
N CYS A 41 5.50 5.87 -15.60
CA CYS A 41 6.32 6.93 -14.99
C CYS A 41 7.75 6.43 -14.79
N LYS A 42 8.70 7.35 -14.85
CA LYS A 42 10.07 7.06 -14.43
C LYS A 42 10.08 6.89 -12.91
N PRO A 43 10.62 5.77 -12.38
CA PRO A 43 10.74 5.60 -10.94
C PRO A 43 11.63 6.68 -10.33
N VAL A 44 11.19 7.20 -9.18
CA VAL A 44 11.92 8.21 -8.40
C VAL A 44 11.81 7.81 -6.94
N SER A 45 12.95 7.69 -6.26
CA SER A 45 13.01 7.49 -4.81
C SER A 45 13.70 8.69 -4.18
N LYS A 46 13.09 9.24 -3.12
CA LYS A 46 13.58 10.41 -2.42
C LYS A 46 13.46 10.23 -0.91
N SER A 47 14.54 10.55 -0.22
CA SER A 47 14.60 10.64 1.24
C SER A 47 14.54 12.12 1.64
N GLU A 48 13.34 12.67 1.78
CA GLU A 48 13.12 14.08 2.10
C GLU A 48 12.49 14.25 3.51
N GLY A 49 12.53 15.47 4.04
CA GLY A 49 11.98 15.81 5.35
C GLY A 49 12.95 15.55 6.50
N GLU A 50 12.44 15.64 7.73
CA GLU A 50 13.18 15.23 8.92
C GLU A 50 13.33 13.71 8.94
N GLN A 51 14.48 13.21 9.40
CA GLN A 51 14.71 11.79 9.62
C GLN A 51 14.50 11.45 11.09
N TYR A 52 13.44 10.71 11.38
CA TYR A 52 13.15 10.25 12.73
C TYR A 52 14.04 9.05 13.08
N SER A 53 14.60 9.08 14.28
CA SER A 53 15.22 7.90 14.90
C SER A 53 14.18 6.83 15.23
N ALA A 54 14.62 5.59 15.44
CA ALA A 54 13.75 4.51 15.92
C ALA A 54 13.00 4.89 17.21
N GLY A 55 13.64 5.63 18.13
CA GLY A 55 13.01 6.14 19.35
C GLY A 55 11.88 7.14 19.09
N GLN A 56 12.07 8.08 18.15
CA GLN A 56 11.02 9.01 17.74
C GLN A 56 9.85 8.28 17.05
N LEU A 57 10.14 7.28 16.22
CA LEU A 57 9.12 6.44 15.59
C LEU A 57 8.35 5.62 16.64
N ALA A 58 9.03 5.04 17.62
CA ALA A 58 8.40 4.30 18.70
C ALA A 58 7.47 5.19 19.53
N LYS A 59 7.92 6.41 19.86
CA LYS A 59 7.09 7.40 20.55
C LYS A 59 5.86 7.77 19.71
N LEU A 60 6.04 8.10 18.44
CA LEU A 60 4.96 8.46 17.53
C LEU A 60 3.93 7.34 17.36
N ALA A 61 4.37 6.12 17.12
CA ALA A 61 3.50 4.95 16.94
C ALA A 61 2.75 4.64 18.25
N LYS A 62 3.41 4.73 19.40
CA LYS A 62 2.78 4.56 20.71
C LYS A 62 1.71 5.63 20.97
N ASP A 63 2.03 6.90 20.71
CA ASP A 63 1.10 8.03 20.88
C ASP A 63 -0.12 7.91 19.94
N THR A 64 0.04 7.25 18.79
CA THR A 64 -1.04 6.94 17.84
C THR A 64 -1.97 5.84 18.34
N GLY A 65 -1.46 4.91 19.16
CA GLY A 65 -2.24 3.81 19.75
C GLY A 65 -1.70 2.41 19.49
N PHE A 66 -0.59 2.26 18.77
CA PHE A 66 0.04 0.95 18.62
C PHE A 66 0.54 0.43 19.97
N THR A 67 0.36 -0.87 20.20
CA THR A 67 0.78 -1.55 21.45
C THR A 67 1.37 -2.93 21.17
N GLY A 68 2.06 -3.50 22.18
CA GLY A 68 2.63 -4.85 22.12
C GLY A 68 3.51 -5.07 20.90
N ASP A 69 3.40 -6.25 20.28
CA ASP A 69 4.13 -6.60 19.06
C ASP A 69 3.75 -5.69 17.88
N GLY A 70 2.51 -5.19 17.83
CA GLY A 70 2.07 -4.23 16.82
C GLY A 70 2.86 -2.92 16.84
N LEU A 71 3.27 -2.45 18.02
CA LEU A 71 4.15 -1.29 18.16
C LEU A 71 5.56 -1.58 17.64
N VAL A 72 6.14 -2.74 17.97
CA VAL A 72 7.47 -3.13 17.47
C VAL A 72 7.43 -3.24 15.94
N ASN A 73 6.41 -3.92 15.40
CA ASN A 73 6.22 -4.08 13.96
C ASN A 73 6.05 -2.73 13.26
N ALA A 74 5.29 -1.81 13.84
CA ALA A 74 5.09 -0.47 13.26
C ALA A 74 6.41 0.29 13.11
N VAL A 75 7.29 0.23 14.12
CA VAL A 75 8.60 0.88 14.07
C VAL A 75 9.50 0.21 13.03
N ALA A 76 9.55 -1.12 13.01
CA ALA A 76 10.37 -1.88 12.06
C ALA A 76 9.94 -1.64 10.60
N VAL A 77 8.62 -1.64 10.34
CA VAL A 77 8.07 -1.34 9.01
C VAL A 77 8.38 0.11 8.60
N ALA A 78 8.19 1.10 9.49
CA ALA A 78 8.52 2.49 9.16
C ALA A 78 10.00 2.68 8.78
N LEU A 79 10.91 2.02 9.50
CA LEU A 79 12.34 2.05 9.20
C LEU A 79 12.66 1.37 7.87
N ALA A 80 12.05 0.22 7.59
CA ALA A 80 12.25 -0.48 6.32
C ALA A 80 11.71 0.28 5.11
N GLU A 81 10.55 0.92 5.26
CA GLU A 81 9.87 1.66 4.20
C GLU A 81 10.54 2.99 3.87
N SER A 82 10.97 3.74 4.90
CA SER A 82 11.37 5.14 4.72
C SER A 82 12.74 5.49 5.30
N SER A 83 13.39 4.56 6.01
CA SER A 83 14.56 4.87 6.85
C SER A 83 14.31 6.01 7.86
N GLY A 84 13.04 6.25 8.22
CA GLY A 84 12.59 7.32 9.11
C GLY A 84 12.39 8.69 8.46
N PHE A 85 12.52 8.83 7.13
CA PHE A 85 12.32 10.12 6.46
C PHE A 85 10.83 10.49 6.37
N THR A 86 10.43 11.54 7.08
CA THR A 86 9.04 12.00 7.21
C THR A 86 8.37 12.36 5.89
N LYS A 87 9.15 12.74 4.88
CA LYS A 87 8.66 13.03 3.52
C LYS A 87 9.27 12.08 2.47
N ALA A 88 9.59 10.85 2.86
CA ALA A 88 10.00 9.82 1.91
C ALA A 88 8.95 9.68 0.79
N LEU A 89 9.43 9.65 -0.46
CA LEU A 89 8.59 9.52 -1.64
C LEU A 89 9.19 8.50 -2.59
N LEU A 90 8.41 7.47 -2.90
CA LEU A 90 8.64 6.59 -4.04
C LEU A 90 7.56 6.84 -5.10
N VAL A 91 7.97 7.16 -6.31
CA VAL A 91 7.12 7.14 -7.50
C VAL A 91 7.40 5.83 -8.23
N ASN A 92 6.36 5.02 -8.44
CA ASN A 92 6.44 3.72 -9.08
C ASN A 92 6.33 3.81 -10.60
N GLU A 93 6.67 2.73 -11.29
CA GLU A 93 6.58 2.64 -12.77
C GLU A 93 5.16 2.85 -13.30
N ASN A 94 4.14 2.44 -12.54
CA ASN A 94 2.72 2.65 -12.85
C ASN A 94 2.19 4.02 -12.39
N CYS A 95 3.08 4.95 -12.04
CA CYS A 95 2.78 6.30 -11.56
C CYS A 95 2.11 6.40 -10.18
N THR A 96 1.91 5.31 -9.44
CA THR A 96 1.43 5.38 -8.05
C THR A 96 2.54 5.82 -7.12
N ARG A 97 2.20 6.45 -6.00
CA ARG A 97 3.18 7.04 -5.09
C ARG A 97 3.04 6.53 -3.68
N ASP A 98 4.14 6.07 -3.11
CA ASP A 98 4.26 5.70 -1.71
C ASP A 98 4.86 6.86 -0.91
N ARG A 99 4.20 7.22 0.19
CA ARG A 99 4.36 8.55 0.80
C ARG A 99 4.52 8.46 2.32
N GLY A 100 5.55 9.15 2.83
CA GLY A 100 5.80 9.33 4.26
C GLY A 100 6.44 8.13 4.95
N LEU A 101 6.42 8.15 6.28
CA LEU A 101 7.11 7.20 7.16
C LEU A 101 6.72 5.74 6.91
N TRP A 102 5.42 5.46 6.72
CA TRP A 102 4.89 4.12 6.43
C TRP A 102 4.54 3.92 4.95
N GLN A 103 5.04 4.79 4.06
CA GLN A 103 4.93 4.65 2.61
C GLN A 103 3.49 4.35 2.14
N ILE A 104 2.54 5.19 2.53
CA ILE A 104 1.11 4.99 2.21
C ILE A 104 0.84 5.32 0.74
N ASN A 105 0.49 4.30 -0.04
CA ASN A 105 0.27 4.39 -1.48
C ASN A 105 -0.99 5.22 -1.84
N ASP A 106 -0.90 6.16 -2.80
CA ASP A 106 -2.01 7.03 -3.20
C ASP A 106 -3.11 6.37 -4.05
N TYR A 107 -2.82 5.24 -4.67
CA TYR A 107 -3.79 4.49 -5.46
C TYR A 107 -4.61 3.53 -4.61
N TRP A 108 -3.97 2.83 -3.65
CA TRP A 108 -4.66 1.89 -2.76
C TRP A 108 -5.34 2.58 -1.57
N HIS A 109 -4.82 3.73 -1.14
CA HIS A 109 -5.36 4.54 -0.04
C HIS A 109 -5.66 5.99 -0.47
N PRO A 110 -6.58 6.20 -1.43
CA PRO A 110 -6.94 7.54 -1.91
C PRO A 110 -7.60 8.41 -0.82
N GLU A 111 -8.12 7.80 0.24
CA GLU A 111 -8.63 8.49 1.43
C GLU A 111 -7.54 9.24 2.20
N VAL A 112 -6.27 8.89 2.01
CA VAL A 112 -5.13 9.58 2.62
C VAL A 112 -4.58 10.62 1.63
N SER A 113 -4.92 11.87 1.88
CA SER A 113 -4.42 13.00 1.09
C SER A 113 -2.89 13.11 1.15
N GLU A 114 -2.30 13.80 0.18
CA GLU A 114 -0.85 14.04 0.15
C GLU A 114 -0.36 14.76 1.41
N GLN A 115 -1.12 15.75 1.89
CA GLN A 115 -0.80 16.47 3.11
C GLN A 115 -0.79 15.54 4.33
N GLN A 116 -1.77 14.64 4.44
CA GLN A 116 -1.83 13.65 5.51
C GLN A 116 -0.68 12.66 5.43
N ALA A 117 -0.35 12.20 4.22
CA ALA A 117 0.71 11.21 4.04
C ALA A 117 2.10 11.76 4.40
N PHE A 118 2.34 13.06 4.24
CA PHE A 118 3.61 13.71 4.60
C PHE A 118 3.61 14.39 5.98
N ASP A 119 2.50 14.35 6.70
CA ASP A 119 2.45 14.75 8.11
C ASP A 119 2.70 13.51 9.00
N PRO A 120 3.72 13.50 9.86
CA PRO A 120 4.09 12.29 10.62
C PRO A 120 2.95 11.69 11.45
N ALA A 121 2.17 12.53 12.13
CA ALA A 121 1.07 12.07 12.99
C ALA A 121 -0.10 11.49 12.18
N GLN A 122 -0.47 12.15 11.08
CA GLN A 122 -1.54 11.65 10.21
C GLN A 122 -1.10 10.42 9.41
N ASN A 123 0.17 10.34 9.00
CA ASN A 123 0.73 9.14 8.37
C ASN A 123 0.76 7.94 9.32
N ALA A 124 1.15 8.15 10.58
CA ALA A 124 1.09 7.13 11.62
C ALA A 124 -0.35 6.66 11.87
N LYS A 125 -1.31 7.60 11.92
CA LYS A 125 -2.73 7.27 12.07
C LYS A 125 -3.26 6.45 10.89
N ALA A 126 -2.90 6.81 9.66
CA ALA A 126 -3.26 6.02 8.48
C ALA A 126 -2.70 4.60 8.57
N ALA A 127 -1.41 4.46 8.92
CA ALA A 127 -0.80 3.15 9.10
C ALA A 127 -1.49 2.33 10.20
N PHE A 128 -1.88 2.95 11.31
CA PHE A 128 -2.62 2.31 12.39
C PHE A 128 -3.98 1.77 11.93
N ASP A 129 -4.75 2.58 11.21
CA ASP A 129 -6.06 2.18 10.72
C ASP A 129 -5.94 1.09 9.63
N ILE A 130 -4.99 1.22 8.69
CA ILE A 130 -4.76 0.28 7.58
C ILE A 130 -4.25 -1.09 8.09
N SER A 131 -3.41 -1.08 9.13
CA SER A 131 -2.82 -2.30 9.70
C SER A 131 -3.75 -3.04 10.67
N ASP A 132 -5.03 -2.70 10.71
CA ASP A 132 -5.98 -3.19 11.72
C ASP A 132 -5.38 -3.07 13.14
N GLN A 133 -4.95 -1.85 13.47
CA GLN A 133 -4.37 -1.47 14.75
C GLN A 133 -3.05 -2.20 15.07
N GLY A 134 -2.28 -2.51 14.03
CA GLY A 134 -0.99 -3.20 14.11
C GLY A 134 -1.07 -4.73 14.12
N THR A 135 -2.24 -5.32 13.87
CA THR A 135 -2.43 -6.77 13.83
C THR A 135 -2.27 -7.38 12.44
N ARG A 136 -2.29 -6.56 11.37
CA ARG A 136 -2.22 -6.98 9.98
C ARG A 136 -1.25 -6.11 9.18
N TRP A 137 -0.24 -6.72 8.58
CA TRP A 137 0.81 -6.02 7.83
C TRP A 137 0.97 -6.52 6.39
N ASP A 138 0.03 -7.34 5.91
CA ASP A 138 0.01 -7.94 4.57
C ASP A 138 -0.10 -6.92 3.42
N GLN A 139 -0.36 -5.64 3.71
CA GLN A 139 -0.38 -4.56 2.72
C GLN A 139 0.98 -3.87 2.50
N TRP A 140 2.00 -4.19 3.32
CA TRP A 140 3.34 -3.61 3.19
C TRP A 140 4.30 -4.60 2.52
N SER A 141 4.90 -4.18 1.41
CA SER A 141 5.86 -5.04 0.68
C SER A 141 7.12 -5.36 1.51
N THR A 142 7.53 -4.46 2.40
CA THR A 142 8.63 -4.69 3.36
C THR A 142 8.30 -5.77 4.38
N TRP A 143 7.02 -5.96 4.70
CA TRP A 143 6.54 -7.07 5.52
C TRP A 143 6.60 -8.40 4.75
N GLU A 144 6.00 -8.44 3.56
CA GLU A 144 5.92 -9.65 2.73
C GLU A 144 7.30 -10.18 2.33
N SER A 145 8.22 -9.28 1.96
CA SER A 145 9.60 -9.64 1.62
C SER A 145 10.44 -10.03 2.85
N GLY A 146 10.00 -9.66 4.05
CA GLY A 146 10.75 -9.85 5.29
C GLY A 146 11.82 -8.78 5.57
N ALA A 147 11.93 -7.74 4.74
CA ALA A 147 12.90 -6.65 4.94
C ALA A 147 12.74 -5.94 6.29
N TYR A 148 11.51 -5.86 6.83
CA TYR A 148 11.29 -5.28 8.16
C TYR A 148 12.06 -6.01 9.28
N LYS A 149 12.40 -7.29 9.10
CA LYS A 149 13.06 -8.10 10.13
C LYS A 149 14.46 -7.60 10.46
N ASP A 150 15.14 -6.99 9.49
CA ASP A 150 16.47 -6.40 9.69
C ASP A 150 16.43 -5.22 10.69
N TYR A 151 15.25 -4.62 10.88
CA TYR A 151 15.01 -3.48 11.78
C TYR A 151 14.34 -3.87 13.10
N LEU A 152 13.97 -5.14 13.29
CA LEU A 152 13.37 -5.60 14.56
C LEU A 152 14.27 -5.33 15.78
N PRO A 153 15.61 -5.56 15.74
CA PRO A 153 16.46 -5.26 16.90
C PRO A 153 16.40 -3.79 17.33
N ASP A 154 16.45 -2.86 16.38
CA ASP A 154 16.39 -1.42 16.65
C ASP A 154 14.99 -1.02 17.14
N ALA A 155 13.94 -1.59 16.54
CA ALA A 155 12.56 -1.36 16.95
C ALA A 155 12.28 -1.85 18.37
N GLU A 156 12.69 -3.08 18.72
CA GLU A 156 12.56 -3.63 20.07
C GLU A 156 13.30 -2.77 21.10
N GLN A 157 14.53 -2.35 20.78
CA GLN A 157 15.33 -1.49 21.65
C GLN A 157 14.65 -0.12 21.86
N ALA A 158 14.13 0.48 20.79
CA ALA A 158 13.44 1.76 20.85
C ALA A 158 12.12 1.69 21.64
N VAL A 159 11.36 0.60 21.52
CA VAL A 159 10.11 0.41 22.28
C VAL A 159 10.37 0.21 23.78
N ARG A 160 11.48 -0.44 24.15
CA ARG A 160 11.88 -0.59 25.55
C ARG A 160 12.35 0.73 26.17
N ASN A 161 13.03 1.56 25.38
CA ASN A 161 13.61 2.83 25.82
C ASN A 161 13.18 3.98 24.89
N PRO A 162 11.90 4.38 24.92
CA PRO A 162 11.42 5.46 24.06
C PRO A 162 12.09 6.77 24.43
N ALA A 163 12.46 7.56 23.41
CA ALA A 163 13.13 8.85 23.54
C ALA A 163 12.24 9.93 24.16
#